data_AF-A0A078A1N8-F1
#
_entry.id   AF-A0A078A1N8-F1
#
_cell.length_a   1.000
_cell.length_b   1.000
_cell.length_c   1.000
_cell.angle_alpha   90.00
_cell.angle_beta   90.00
_cell.angle_gamma   90.00
#
_symmetry.space_group_name_H-M   'P 1'
#
loop_
_entity.id
_entity.type
_entity.pdbx_description
1 polymer ?
#
loop_
_entity_poly.entity_id
_entity_poly.type
_entity_poly.pdbx_seq_one_letter_code
_entity_poly.pdbx_strand_id
1 'polypeptide(L)'
;MGRSIWRSLAANVTLTVGIVLGVKAADALMWDAQKYDMMKEQIEIDYWKKYGEPTEIEGQLQKSTIKDGEFYITYLKDKAPEKQLDQVYKLH
;
A
#
# COMPACT_ATOMS: atom_id res chain seq x y z
N MET A 1 46.02 17.50 -10.75
CA MET A 1 45.37 16.36 -10.07
C MET A 1 43.95 16.62 -9.57
N GLY A 2 43.45 17.87 -9.45
CA GLY A 2 42.07 18.12 -8.96
C GLY A 2 40.92 17.84 -9.95
N ARG A 3 41.16 17.98 -11.26
CA ARG A 3 40.12 17.77 -12.30
C ARG A 3 39.72 16.30 -12.49
N SER A 4 40.61 15.34 -12.27
CA SER A 4 40.29 13.91 -12.41
C SER A 4 39.45 13.38 -11.25
N ILE A 5 39.72 13.84 -10.03
CA ILE A 5 38.97 13.48 -8.82
C ILE A 5 37.53 13.98 -8.91
N TRP A 6 37.33 15.23 -9.33
CA TRP A 6 35.99 15.80 -9.53
C TRP A 6 35.16 15.06 -10.58
N ARG A 7 35.78 14.63 -11.68
CA ARG A 7 35.09 13.86 -12.72
C ARG A 7 34.69 12.47 -12.24
N SER A 8 35.56 11.82 -11.46
CA SER A 8 35.26 10.52 -10.86
C SER A 8 34.14 10.60 -9.82
N LEU A 9 34.17 11.63 -8.96
CA LEU A 9 33.11 11.86 -7.98
C LEU A 9 31.77 12.15 -8.67
N ALA A 10 31.77 13.03 -9.67
CA ALA A 10 30.58 13.34 -10.44
C ALA A 10 30.00 12.09 -11.13
N ALA A 11 30.86 11.26 -11.73
CA ALA A 11 30.42 10.01 -12.38
C ALA A 11 29.75 9.04 -11.41
N ASN A 12 30.31 8.89 -10.20
CA ASN A 12 29.73 8.02 -9.17
C ASN A 12 28.40 8.56 -8.66
N VAL A 13 28.29 9.87 -8.42
CA VAL A 13 27.04 10.50 -7.98
C VAL A 13 25.97 10.39 -9.07
N THR A 14 26.30 10.65 -10.33
CA THR A 14 25.32 10.51 -11.43
C THR A 14 24.88 9.07 -11.62
N LEU A 15 25.78 8.10 -11.44
CA LEU A 15 25.44 6.68 -11.48
C LEU A 15 24.46 6.31 -10.36
N THR A 16 24.74 6.71 -9.12
CA THR A 16 23.86 6.42 -7.97
C THR A 16 22.49 7.07 -8.14
N VAL A 17 22.43 8.34 -8.56
CA VAL A 17 21.16 9.04 -8.81
C VAL A 17 20.40 8.36 -9.96
N GLY A 18 21.09 7.99 -11.04
CA GLY A 18 20.49 7.27 -12.17
C GLY A 18 19.87 5.94 -11.76
N ILE A 19 20.55 5.16 -10.92
CA ILE A 19 20.02 3.88 -10.40
C ILE A 19 18.79 4.12 -9.53
N VAL A 20 18.84 5.06 -8.58
CA VAL A 20 17.71 5.33 -7.67
C VAL A 20 16.49 5.79 -8.44
N LEU A 21 16.67 6.71 -9.40
CA LEU A 21 15.58 7.18 -10.26
C LEU A 21 15.07 6.07 -11.19
N GLY A 22 15.97 5.27 -11.75
CA GLY A 22 15.61 4.14 -12.61
C GLY A 22 14.76 3.10 -11.89
N VAL A 23 15.13 2.73 -10.66
CA VAL A 23 14.36 1.80 -9.83
C VAL A 23 12.98 2.36 -9.49
N LYS A 24 12.91 3.63 -9.06
CA LYS A 24 11.60 4.28 -8.78
C LYS A 24 10.72 4.41 -10.01
N ALA A 25 11.31 4.71 -11.17
CA ALA A 25 10.57 4.78 -12.43
C ALA A 25 10.07 3.40 -12.86
N ALA A 26 10.88 2.36 -12.72
CA ALA A 26 10.47 0.99 -12.99
C ALA A 26 9.33 0.54 -12.07
N ASP A 27 9.41 0.86 -10.77
CA ASP A 27 8.35 0.57 -9.80
C ASP A 27 7.05 1.28 -10.18
N ALA A 28 7.12 2.56 -10.54
CA ALA A 28 5.94 3.32 -10.99
C ALA A 28 5.35 2.79 -12.30
N LEU A 29 6.17 2.30 -13.23
CA LEU A 29 5.71 1.71 -14.49
C LEU A 29 5.11 0.31 -14.29
N MET A 30 5.65 -0.45 -13.34
CA MET A 30 5.17 -1.79 -13.00
C MET A 30 4.01 -1.79 -12.00
N TRP A 31 3.67 -0.63 -11.44
CA TRP A 31 2.60 -0.49 -10.48
C TRP A 31 1.24 -0.80 -11.13
N ASP A 32 0.59 -1.85 -10.62
CA ASP A 32 -0.76 -2.24 -11.01
C ASP A 32 -1.71 -2.01 -9.83
N ALA A 33 -2.46 -0.91 -9.91
CA ALA A 33 -3.41 -0.52 -8.88
C ALA A 33 -4.51 -1.58 -8.67
N GLN A 34 -4.99 -2.20 -9.74
CA GLN A 34 -6.07 -3.19 -9.67
C GLN A 34 -5.57 -4.45 -8.97
N LYS A 35 -4.38 -4.94 -9.33
CA LYS A 35 -3.76 -6.09 -8.65
C LYS A 35 -3.52 -5.82 -7.17
N TYR A 36 -3.13 -4.59 -6.83
CA TYR A 36 -2.91 -4.20 -5.44
C TYR A 36 -4.21 -4.17 -4.63
N ASP A 37 -5.30 -3.66 -5.21
CA ASP A 37 -6.62 -3.66 -4.55
C ASP A 37 -7.18 -5.06 -4.35
N MET A 38 -7.01 -5.95 -5.34
CA MET A 38 -7.35 -7.38 -5.20
C MET A 38 -6.55 -8.04 -4.07
N MET A 39 -5.25 -7.76 -3.98
CA MET A 39 -4.39 -8.30 -2.93
C MET A 39 -4.82 -7.84 -1.54
N LYS A 40 -5.16 -6.55 -1.39
CA LYS A 40 -5.69 -6.00 -0.12
C LYS A 40 -6.97 -6.69 0.32
N GLU A 41 -7.92 -6.84 -0.59
CA GLU A 41 -9.19 -7.51 -0.33
C GLU A 41 -8.97 -8.97 0.11
N GLN A 42 -8.07 -9.69 -0.57
CA GLN A 42 -7.73 -11.07 -0.22
C GLN A 42 -7.14 -11.17 1.19
N ILE A 43 -6.20 -10.28 1.53
CA ILE A 43 -5.58 -10.21 2.86
C ILE A 43 -6.64 -9.92 3.93
N GLU A 44 -7.56 -9.00 3.66
CA GLU A 44 -8.63 -8.65 4.59
C GLU A 44 -9.56 -9.84 4.86
N ILE A 45 -10.04 -10.50 3.80
CA ILE A 45 -10.89 -11.69 3.91
C ILE A 45 -10.17 -12.80 4.69
N ASP A 46 -8.90 -13.06 4.38
CA ASP A 46 -8.11 -14.10 5.06
C ASP A 46 -7.84 -13.74 6.53
N TYR A 47 -7.63 -12.46 6.84
CA TYR A 47 -7.44 -11.98 8.20
C TYR A 47 -8.69 -12.21 9.06
N TRP A 48 -9.86 -11.79 8.57
CA TRP A 48 -11.12 -11.96 9.30
C TRP A 48 -11.56 -13.42 9.37
N LYS A 49 -11.27 -14.23 8.35
CA LYS A 49 -11.46 -15.68 8.42
C LYS A 49 -10.63 -16.33 9.53
N LYS A 50 -9.44 -15.80 9.82
CA LYS A 50 -8.54 -16.34 10.84
C LYS A 50 -8.87 -15.87 12.26
N TYR A 51 -9.20 -14.59 12.43
CA TYR A 51 -9.36 -13.97 13.76
C TYR A 51 -10.81 -13.66 14.14
N GLY A 52 -11.76 -13.86 13.23
CA GLY A 52 -13.15 -13.48 13.41
C GLY A 52 -13.38 -12.01 13.09
N GLU A 53 -14.59 -11.67 12.63
CA GLU A 53 -14.98 -10.30 12.30
C GLU A 53 -14.90 -9.37 13.54
N PRO A 54 -14.54 -8.09 13.37
CA PRO A 54 -14.42 -7.17 14.49
C PRO A 54 -15.82 -6.86 15.07
N THR A 55 -15.95 -6.88 16.39
CA THR A 55 -17.24 -6.63 17.07
C THR A 55 -17.51 -5.15 17.35
N GLU A 56 -16.48 -4.31 17.26
CA GLU A 56 -16.53 -2.89 17.66
C GLU A 56 -16.74 -1.94 16.48
N ILE A 57 -16.63 -2.43 15.25
CA ILE A 57 -16.68 -1.61 14.03
C ILE A 57 -17.81 -2.11 13.14
N GLU A 58 -18.66 -1.20 12.67
CA GLU A 58 -19.70 -1.52 11.70
C GLU A 58 -19.07 -1.70 10.31
N GLY A 59 -19.28 -2.88 9.72
CA GLY A 59 -18.78 -3.22 8.40
C GLY A 59 -19.49 -2.43 7.29
N GLN A 60 -18.75 -2.10 6.23
CA GLN A 60 -19.28 -1.43 5.06
C GLN A 60 -19.32 -2.37 3.87
N LEU A 61 -20.44 -2.33 3.13
CA LEU A 61 -20.57 -3.04 1.86
C LEU A 61 -19.74 -2.35 0.78
N GLN A 62 -18.76 -3.06 0.24
CA GLN A 62 -17.96 -2.60 -0.88
C GLN A 62 -18.05 -3.58 -2.06
N LYS A 63 -18.03 -3.05 -3.28
CA LYS A 63 -17.89 -3.87 -4.49
C LYS A 63 -16.55 -4.62 -4.42
N SER A 64 -16.59 -5.93 -4.64
CA SER A 64 -15.41 -6.77 -4.72
C SER A 64 -14.60 -6.42 -5.97
N THR A 65 -13.30 -6.34 -5.78
CA THR A 65 -12.28 -6.17 -6.83
C THR A 65 -11.82 -7.54 -7.35
N ILE A 66 -12.02 -8.60 -6.55
CA ILE A 66 -11.64 -9.98 -6.90
C ILE A 66 -12.71 -10.64 -7.78
N LYS A 67 -13.98 -10.45 -7.44
CA LYS A 67 -15.11 -11.06 -8.13
C LYS A 67 -16.04 -9.99 -8.68
N ASP A 68 -16.11 -9.89 -10.00
CA ASP A 68 -16.95 -8.87 -10.62
C ASP A 68 -18.43 -9.11 -10.34
N GLY A 69 -19.11 -8.07 -9.84
CA GLY A 69 -20.52 -8.11 -9.48
C GLY A 69 -20.83 -8.58 -8.05
N GLU A 70 -19.84 -9.06 -7.30
CA GLU A 70 -20.04 -9.40 -5.87
C GLU A 70 -19.71 -8.21 -4.96
N PHE A 71 -20.29 -8.22 -3.76
CA PHE A 71 -20.00 -7.26 -2.70
C PHE A 71 -19.45 -8.02 -1.49
N TYR A 72 -18.48 -7.43 -0.81
CA TYR A 72 -17.94 -7.96 0.44
C TYR A 72 -18.05 -6.90 1.53
N ILE A 73 -18.08 -7.37 2.78
CA ILE A 73 -18.07 -6.50 3.96
C ILE A 73 -16.60 -6.19 4.27
N THR A 74 -16.23 -4.92 4.22
CA THR A 74 -14.92 -4.42 4.63
C THR A 74 -15.06 -3.62 5.91
N TYR A 75 -14.07 -3.75 6.77
CA TYR A 75 -13.96 -3.03 8.03
C TYR A 75 -12.82 -1.99 8.00
N LEU A 76 -12.05 -1.95 6.91
CA LEU A 76 -10.82 -1.15 6.79
C LEU A 76 -10.94 0.06 5.85
N LYS A 77 -11.91 0.06 4.93
CA LYS A 77 -12.05 1.12 3.91
C LYS A 77 -13.10 2.17 4.28
N ASP A 78 -13.12 2.57 5.54
CA ASP A 78 -14.00 3.65 5.97
C ASP A 78 -13.49 5.03 5.48
N LYS A 79 -14.42 5.97 5.27
CA LYS A 79 -14.13 7.33 4.75
C LYS A 79 -13.33 8.19 5.73
N ALA A 80 -13.14 7.76 6.97
CA ALA A 80 -12.39 8.47 8.00
C ALA A 80 -11.64 7.50 8.95
N PRO A 81 -10.53 6.88 8.51
CA PRO A 81 -9.80 5.86 9.27
C PRO A 81 -9.26 6.36 10.61
N GLU A 82 -8.95 7.65 10.71
CA GLU A 82 -8.45 8.28 11.94
C GLU A 82 -9.45 8.22 13.09
N LYS A 83 -10.75 8.30 12.81
CA LYS A 83 -11.80 8.29 13.85
C LYS A 83 -12.04 6.92 14.44
N GLN A 84 -11.86 5.85 13.66
CA GLN A 84 -12.00 4.48 14.14
C GLN A 84 -10.80 4.03 14.97
N LEU A 85 -9.58 4.40 14.55
CA LEU A 85 -8.37 4.14 15.35
C LEU A 85 -8.52 4.77 16.74
N ASP A 86 -9.00 6.01 16.80
CA ASP A 86 -9.28 6.69 18.06
C ASP A 86 -10.32 5.97 18.95
N GLN A 87 -11.31 5.28 18.37
CA GLN A 87 -12.30 4.51 19.13
C GLN A 87 -11.70 3.21 19.68
N VAL A 88 -10.94 2.49 18.86
CA VAL A 88 -10.27 1.23 19.25
C VAL A 88 -9.18 1.49 20.29
N TYR A 89 -8.40 2.56 20.16
CA TYR A 89 -7.31 2.87 21.11
C TYR A 89 -7.78 3.56 22.40
N LYS A 90 -8.96 4.20 22.44
CA LYS A 90 -9.52 4.82 23.67
C LYS A 90 -10.19 3.81 24.61
N LEU A 91 -10.41 2.58 24.17
CA LEU A 91 -10.96 1.50 24.99
C LEU A 91 -9.89 0.79 25.87
N HIS A 92 -8.63 1.25 25.83
CA HIS A 92 -7.54 0.78 26.69
C HIS A 92 -6.97 1.88 27.60
#